data_AF-A0A5C5Z869-F1
#
_entry.id   AF-A0A5C5Z869-F1
#
_cell.length_a   1.000
_cell.length_b   1.000
_cell.length_c   1.000
_cell.angle_alpha   90.00
_cell.angle_beta   90.00
_cell.angle_gamma   90.00
#
_symmetry.space_group_name_H-M   'P 1'
#
loop_
_entity.id
_entity.type
_entity.pdbx_description
1 polymer ?
#
loop_
_entity_poly.entity_id
_entity_poly.type
_entity_poly.pdbx_seq_one_letter_code
_entity_poly.pdbx_strand_id
1 'polypeptide(L)'
;MHEDLLGYLLGALEPHEMQRVSELLQSDPDARRELDEIERALRPLEEHYHPPESPPSDLVSKTLANLPPLPREDSIDNESGSVLPASLPSSSLTPMGDGVDVPGRSSVTWVDWVSGALSAAVLLGLLLPSLSEGRFEARRMACQDQLRQFGTALTQFVLRDEQSRLPAVAKEGPEAFAGVYAVRLNDAGLFPESATRWCPSVQPPSEDELQLTTLGELPTADELHVASIDQLRELQRFAGGHYAYTLGVVDGKQFGSPRFESRSSFAIMSDAPTNRFVGYQATPNSIGHSGYGINVLYEDGRVQFISLSSLESIPDHPWLNHNGQVEAGVNIDDASLAPSWRPPFSTVRQR
;
A
#
# COMPACT_ATOMS: atom_id res chain seq x y z
N MET A 1 -18.60 -18.77 -11.41
CA MET A 1 -19.13 -18.23 -12.68
C MET A 1 -19.27 -16.72 -12.61
N HIS A 2 -20.07 -16.18 -11.67
CA HIS A 2 -20.13 -14.73 -11.42
C HIS A 2 -18.74 -14.14 -11.08
N GLU A 3 -17.96 -14.85 -10.25
CA GLU A 3 -16.59 -14.47 -9.89
C GLU A 3 -15.63 -14.49 -11.08
N ASP A 4 -15.75 -15.47 -11.99
CA ASP A 4 -14.97 -15.54 -13.23
C ASP A 4 -15.33 -14.38 -14.18
N LEU A 5 -16.61 -14.01 -14.32
CA LEU A 5 -17.03 -12.88 -15.17
C LEU A 5 -16.58 -11.53 -14.60
N LEU A 6 -16.65 -11.37 -13.28
CA LEU A 6 -16.11 -10.19 -12.59
C LEU A 6 -14.58 -10.12 -12.71
N GLY A 7 -13.90 -11.25 -12.51
CA GLY A 7 -12.45 -11.35 -12.71
C GLY A 7 -12.05 -11.06 -14.15
N TYR A 8 -12.86 -11.49 -15.12
CA TYR A 8 -12.67 -11.19 -16.54
C TYR A 8 -12.80 -9.69 -16.84
N LEU A 9 -13.81 -9.01 -16.28
CA LEU A 9 -13.96 -7.54 -16.42
C LEU A 9 -12.81 -6.77 -15.78
N LEU A 10 -12.32 -7.23 -14.62
CA LEU A 10 -11.25 -6.57 -13.88
C LEU A 10 -9.84 -6.97 -14.36
N GLY A 11 -9.73 -7.88 -15.34
CA GLY A 11 -8.44 -8.41 -15.81
C GLY A 11 -7.67 -9.19 -14.74
N ALA A 12 -8.36 -9.75 -13.75
CA ALA A 12 -7.80 -10.41 -12.57
C ALA A 12 -7.74 -11.96 -12.69
N LEU A 13 -8.00 -12.51 -13.88
CA LEU A 13 -7.93 -13.94 -14.15
C LEU A 13 -6.58 -14.37 -14.74
N GLU A 14 -6.20 -15.62 -14.51
CA GLU A 14 -5.03 -16.22 -15.15
C GLU A 14 -5.25 -16.35 -16.69
N PRO A 15 -4.19 -16.38 -17.52
CA PRO A 15 -4.33 -16.36 -18.99
C PRO A 15 -5.22 -17.48 -19.58
N HIS A 16 -5.19 -18.66 -18.97
CA HIS A 16 -6.00 -19.80 -19.39
C HIS A 16 -7.48 -19.66 -18.96
N GLU A 17 -7.73 -18.96 -17.86
CA GLU A 17 -9.08 -18.64 -17.38
C GLU A 17 -9.70 -17.52 -18.21
N MET A 18 -8.92 -16.50 -18.58
CA MET A 18 -9.33 -15.46 -19.54
C MET A 18 -9.76 -16.08 -20.87
N GLN A 19 -8.97 -17.02 -21.40
CA GLN A 19 -9.31 -17.71 -22.64
C GLN A 19 -10.61 -18.51 -22.50
N ARG A 20 -10.76 -19.28 -21.41
CA ARG A 20 -11.99 -20.05 -21.11
C ARG A 20 -13.24 -19.15 -21.04
N VAL A 21 -13.14 -18.01 -20.35
CA VAL A 21 -14.28 -17.08 -20.22
C VAL A 21 -14.57 -16.38 -21.55
N SER A 22 -13.55 -16.01 -22.34
CA SER A 22 -13.77 -15.44 -23.68
C SER A 22 -14.47 -16.41 -24.64
N GLU A 23 -14.10 -17.69 -24.63
CA GLU A 23 -14.75 -18.75 -25.42
C GLU A 23 -16.19 -18.99 -24.97
N LEU A 24 -16.44 -18.91 -23.66
CA LEU A 24 -17.79 -18.96 -23.08
C LEU A 24 -18.64 -17.77 -23.55
N LEU A 25 -18.12 -16.55 -23.50
CA LEU A 25 -18.84 -15.34 -23.94
C LEU A 25 -19.17 -15.35 -25.45
N GLN A 26 -18.36 -16.01 -26.27
CA GLN A 26 -18.65 -16.18 -27.71
C GLN A 26 -19.81 -17.14 -27.97
N SER A 27 -19.97 -18.17 -27.13
CA SER A 27 -20.93 -19.25 -27.33
C SER A 27 -22.22 -19.10 -26.54
N ASP A 28 -22.20 -18.42 -25.39
CA ASP A 28 -23.33 -18.31 -24.46
C ASP A 28 -23.94 -16.89 -24.44
N PRO A 29 -25.21 -16.71 -24.86
CA PRO A 29 -25.91 -15.43 -24.75
C PRO A 29 -26.30 -15.04 -23.32
N ASP A 30 -26.47 -16.00 -22.41
CA ASP A 30 -26.88 -15.73 -21.03
C ASP A 30 -25.71 -15.19 -20.21
N ALA A 31 -24.52 -15.75 -20.40
CA ALA A 31 -23.27 -15.24 -19.82
C ALA A 31 -22.96 -13.79 -20.26
N ARG A 32 -23.30 -13.41 -21.50
CA ARG A 32 -23.17 -12.03 -22.00
C ARG A 32 -24.11 -11.07 -21.28
N ARG A 33 -25.35 -11.48 -21.01
CA ARG A 33 -26.30 -10.65 -20.25
C ARG A 33 -25.85 -10.44 -18.81
N GLU A 34 -25.30 -11.47 -18.18
CA GLU A 34 -24.76 -11.36 -16.82
C GLU A 34 -23.53 -10.44 -16.77
N LEU A 35 -22.64 -10.53 -17.76
CA LEU A 35 -21.50 -9.61 -17.90
C LEU A 35 -21.96 -8.13 -18.03
N ASP A 36 -22.97 -7.87 -18.88
CA ASP A 36 -23.58 -6.54 -19.06
C ASP A 36 -24.20 -5.99 -17.76
N GLU A 37 -24.78 -6.86 -16.92
CA GLU A 37 -25.34 -6.48 -15.62
C GLU A 37 -24.24 -6.08 -14.63
N ILE A 38 -23.16 -6.85 -14.58
CA ILE A 38 -21.99 -6.56 -13.73
C ILE A 38 -21.32 -5.25 -14.18
N GLU A 39 -21.11 -5.07 -15.48
CA GLU A 39 -20.53 -3.84 -16.04
C GLU A 39 -21.38 -2.61 -15.68
N ARG A 40 -22.71 -2.73 -15.77
CA ARG A 40 -23.63 -1.64 -15.39
C ARG A 40 -23.58 -1.33 -13.89
N ALA A 41 -23.34 -2.32 -13.04
CA ALA A 41 -23.18 -2.14 -11.60
C ALA A 41 -21.83 -1.51 -11.23
N LEU A 42 -20.78 -1.74 -12.02
CA LEU A 42 -19.43 -1.18 -11.80
C LEU A 42 -19.26 0.23 -12.36
N ARG A 43 -20.04 0.62 -13.38
CA ARG A 43 -19.97 1.95 -14.02
C ARG A 43 -19.94 3.15 -13.06
N PRO A 44 -20.73 3.20 -11.97
CA PRO A 44 -20.64 4.30 -11.01
C PRO A 44 -19.26 4.43 -10.35
N LEU A 45 -18.51 3.34 -10.18
CA LEU A 45 -17.16 3.38 -9.59
C LEU A 45 -16.14 4.00 -10.55
N GLU A 46 -16.33 3.78 -11.85
CA GLU A 46 -15.48 4.35 -12.91
C GLU A 46 -15.75 5.86 -13.08
N GLU A 47 -17.02 6.28 -13.00
CA GLU A 47 -17.42 7.69 -13.11
C GLU A 47 -16.89 8.56 -11.95
N HIS A 48 -16.66 7.98 -10.77
CA HIS A 48 -16.11 8.69 -9.60
C HIS A 48 -14.59 8.54 -9.46
N TYR A 49 -13.92 7.87 -10.40
CA TYR A 49 -12.48 7.73 -10.41
C TYR A 49 -11.82 9.01 -10.96
N HIS A 50 -11.18 9.77 -10.07
CA HIS A 50 -10.34 10.92 -10.43
C HIS A 50 -8.87 10.55 -10.29
N PRO A 51 -8.12 10.35 -11.40
CA PRO A 51 -6.70 10.09 -11.32
C PRO A 51 -5.96 11.30 -10.72
N PRO A 52 -4.97 11.09 -9.84
CA PRO A 52 -4.28 12.16 -9.11
C PRO A 52 -3.42 13.06 -10.01
N GLU A 53 -3.10 12.63 -11.22
CA GLU A 53 -2.33 13.39 -12.21
C GLU A 53 -3.01 13.31 -13.57
N SER A 54 -3.12 14.45 -14.27
CA SER A 54 -3.68 14.46 -15.62
C SER A 54 -2.69 13.82 -16.60
N PRO A 55 -3.16 13.00 -17.55
CA PRO A 55 -2.27 12.34 -18.50
C PRO A 55 -1.45 13.38 -19.30
N PRO A 56 -0.23 13.04 -19.71
CA PRO A 56 0.62 13.95 -20.46
C PRO A 56 -0.05 14.35 -21.77
N SER A 57 0.06 15.64 -22.12
CA SER A 57 -0.69 16.26 -23.24
C SER A 57 -0.42 15.65 -24.61
N ASP A 58 0.66 14.89 -24.77
CA ASP A 58 1.06 14.22 -26.01
C ASP A 58 0.62 12.74 -26.09
N LEU A 59 -0.07 12.23 -25.06
CA LEU A 59 -0.51 10.83 -25.00
C LEU A 59 -1.38 10.46 -26.20
N VAL A 60 -2.38 11.29 -26.53
CA VAL A 60 -3.28 11.05 -27.67
C VAL A 60 -2.48 11.00 -28.98
N SER A 61 -1.57 11.94 -29.19
CA SER A 61 -0.73 12.01 -30.39
C SER A 61 0.18 10.78 -30.51
N LYS A 62 0.80 10.35 -29.41
CA LYS A 62 1.64 9.15 -29.35
C LYS A 62 0.85 7.88 -29.60
N THR A 63 -0.35 7.77 -29.03
CA THR A 63 -1.23 6.61 -29.23
C THR A 63 -1.69 6.51 -30.68
N LEU A 64 -2.13 7.62 -31.28
CA LEU A 64 -2.55 7.66 -32.69
C LEU A 64 -1.41 7.35 -33.67
N ALA A 65 -0.18 7.79 -33.36
CA ALA A 65 0.99 7.48 -34.19
C ALA A 65 1.41 6.00 -34.16
N ASN A 66 1.03 5.26 -33.11
CA ASN A 66 1.35 3.85 -32.92
C ASN A 66 0.24 2.90 -33.40
N LEU A 67 -0.91 3.43 -33.83
CA LEU A 67 -1.95 2.58 -34.42
C LEU A 67 -1.53 2.15 -35.83
N PRO A 68 -1.62 0.84 -36.16
CA PRO A 68 -1.39 0.39 -37.51
C PRO A 68 -2.40 1.06 -38.47
N PRO A 69 -2.01 1.35 -39.72
CA PRO A 69 -2.93 1.93 -40.69
C PRO A 69 -4.14 1.02 -40.85
N LEU A 70 -5.33 1.61 -40.71
CA LEU A 70 -6.58 0.87 -40.87
C LEU A 70 -6.58 0.18 -42.25
N PRO A 71 -7.02 -1.09 -42.32
CA PRO A 71 -7.22 -1.76 -43.60
C PRO A 71 -8.13 -0.90 -44.47
N ARG A 72 -7.66 -0.53 -45.66
CA ARG A 72 -8.50 0.15 -46.65
C ARG A 72 -9.58 -0.86 -47.08
N GLU A 73 -10.84 -0.50 -46.92
CA GLU A 73 -11.93 -1.21 -47.58
C GLU A 73 -11.71 -1.12 -49.10
N ASP A 74 -11.60 -2.29 -49.73
CA ASP A 74 -11.25 -2.48 -51.12
C ASP A 74 -12.22 -1.74 -52.06
N SER A 75 -11.67 -0.90 -52.93
CA SER A 75 -12.34 -0.56 -54.18
C SER A 75 -12.07 -1.67 -55.19
N ILE A 76 -13.10 -2.48 -55.39
CA ILE A 76 -13.37 -3.32 -56.56
C ILE A 76 -13.11 -2.49 -57.84
N ASP A 77 -12.21 -2.95 -58.72
CA ASP A 77 -12.45 -3.07 -60.18
C ASP A 77 -11.20 -3.52 -60.98
N ASN A 78 -11.35 -4.72 -61.57
CA ASN A 78 -11.10 -5.15 -62.94
C ASN A 78 -9.85 -4.74 -63.79
N GLU A 79 -9.20 -5.82 -64.26
CA GLU A 79 -8.71 -6.11 -65.62
C GLU A 79 -7.77 -5.15 -66.38
N SER A 80 -6.55 -5.66 -66.65
CA SER A 80 -5.97 -5.88 -68.00
C SER A 80 -4.49 -6.27 -67.81
N GLY A 81 -3.99 -7.45 -68.21
CA GLY A 81 -3.96 -7.95 -69.57
C GLY A 81 -2.57 -7.70 -70.17
N SER A 82 -1.63 -8.63 -70.02
CA SER A 82 -0.51 -8.78 -70.96
C SER A 82 0.09 -10.18 -70.90
N VAL A 83 -0.06 -10.89 -72.02
CA VAL A 83 0.41 -12.24 -72.34
C VAL A 83 1.79 -12.12 -72.99
N LEU A 84 2.72 -13.05 -72.69
CA LEU A 84 3.50 -13.88 -73.64
C LEU A 84 4.61 -14.69 -72.92
N PRO A 85 5.13 -15.79 -73.52
CA PRO A 85 5.35 -17.06 -72.83
C PRO A 85 6.83 -17.44 -72.67
N ALA A 86 7.15 -18.34 -71.74
CA ALA A 86 8.45 -19.03 -71.72
C ALA A 86 8.36 -20.41 -71.06
N SER A 87 8.42 -21.44 -71.92
CA SER A 87 9.17 -22.69 -71.78
C SER A 87 9.19 -23.44 -70.44
N LEU A 88 8.56 -24.62 -70.44
CA LEU A 88 8.72 -25.71 -69.47
C LEU A 88 10.11 -26.37 -69.59
N PRO A 89 10.83 -26.63 -68.49
CA PRO A 89 11.74 -27.75 -68.40
C PRO A 89 11.08 -28.93 -67.67
N SER A 90 11.15 -30.07 -68.33
CA SER A 90 10.80 -31.41 -67.87
C SER A 90 11.44 -31.77 -66.52
N SER A 91 10.61 -32.00 -65.50
CA SER A 91 11.04 -32.55 -64.21
C SER A 91 11.22 -34.06 -64.31
N SER A 92 12.47 -34.50 -64.35
CA SER A 92 12.89 -35.88 -64.09
C SER A 92 12.65 -36.23 -62.61
N LEU A 93 11.99 -37.35 -62.35
CA LEU A 93 11.79 -37.91 -61.01
C LEU A 93 13.12 -38.42 -60.44
N THR A 94 13.54 -37.85 -59.31
CA THR A 94 14.68 -38.31 -58.51
C THR A 94 14.23 -39.45 -57.56
N PRO A 95 15.01 -40.52 -57.39
CA PRO A 95 14.61 -41.68 -56.59
C PRO A 95 14.55 -41.37 -55.09
N MET A 96 13.61 -42.02 -54.39
CA MET A 96 13.55 -42.05 -52.92
C MET A 96 14.82 -42.71 -52.37
N GLY A 97 15.72 -41.90 -51.82
CA GLY A 97 16.77 -42.35 -50.92
C GLY A 97 16.20 -42.46 -49.51
N ASP A 98 16.28 -43.66 -48.95
CA ASP A 98 15.98 -43.96 -47.55
C ASP A 98 17.08 -43.33 -46.69
N GLY A 99 16.79 -42.15 -46.16
CA GLY A 99 17.69 -41.36 -45.32
C GLY A 99 16.86 -40.51 -44.40
N VAL A 100 16.52 -41.04 -43.23
CA VAL A 100 16.09 -40.21 -42.10
C VAL A 100 17.31 -39.41 -41.68
N ASP A 101 17.52 -38.26 -42.33
CA ASP A 101 18.37 -37.20 -41.79
C ASP A 101 17.68 -36.70 -40.52
N VAL A 102 18.18 -37.16 -39.38
CA VAL A 102 17.94 -36.52 -38.08
C VAL A 102 18.35 -35.06 -38.28
N PRO A 103 17.45 -34.06 -38.12
CA PRO A 103 17.83 -32.68 -38.31
C PRO A 103 18.97 -32.37 -37.35
N GLY A 104 20.15 -32.13 -37.93
CA GLY A 104 21.35 -31.76 -37.23
C GLY A 104 21.06 -30.55 -36.36
N ARG A 105 21.49 -30.64 -35.09
CA ARG A 105 21.57 -29.58 -34.08
C ARG A 105 21.42 -28.18 -34.72
N SER A 106 20.28 -27.53 -34.50
CA SER A 106 20.06 -26.16 -34.93
C SER A 106 21.20 -25.29 -34.39
N SER A 107 22.08 -24.82 -35.26
CA SER A 107 23.08 -23.82 -34.90
C SER A 107 22.33 -22.55 -34.57
N VAL A 108 22.10 -22.29 -33.28
CA VAL A 108 21.52 -21.05 -32.80
C VAL A 108 22.34 -19.92 -33.40
N THR A 109 21.71 -19.10 -34.23
CA THR A 109 22.39 -17.99 -34.87
C THR A 109 22.60 -16.90 -33.84
N TRP A 110 23.65 -16.08 -33.98
CA TRP A 110 23.87 -14.96 -33.07
C TRP A 110 22.66 -14.00 -33.02
N VAL A 111 21.90 -13.92 -34.11
CA VAL A 111 20.65 -13.15 -34.18
C VAL A 111 19.58 -13.68 -33.23
N ASP A 112 19.45 -15.01 -33.06
CA ASP A 112 18.50 -15.62 -32.12
C ASP A 112 18.85 -15.27 -30.67
N TRP A 113 20.14 -15.23 -30.34
CA TRP A 113 20.62 -14.77 -29.02
C TRP A 113 20.29 -13.29 -28.77
N VAL A 114 20.48 -12.43 -29.77
CA VAL A 114 20.17 -11.00 -29.65
C VAL A 114 18.66 -10.77 -29.53
N SER A 115 17.85 -11.46 -30.34
CA SER A 115 16.39 -11.38 -30.30
C SER A 115 15.83 -11.89 -28.97
N GLY A 116 16.36 -13.02 -28.46
CA GLY A 116 15.99 -13.56 -27.17
C GLY A 116 16.38 -12.63 -26.01
N ALA A 117 17.59 -12.07 -26.03
CA ALA A 117 18.04 -11.12 -25.02
C ALA A 117 17.21 -9.82 -25.05
N LEU A 118 16.89 -9.29 -26.23
CA LEU A 118 16.05 -8.10 -26.38
C LEU A 118 14.63 -8.34 -25.88
N SER A 119 14.03 -9.47 -26.24
CA SER A 119 12.69 -9.86 -25.79
C SER A 119 12.65 -10.03 -24.27
N ALA A 120 13.66 -10.70 -23.69
CA ALA A 120 13.79 -10.85 -22.25
C ALA A 120 13.98 -9.51 -21.53
N ALA A 121 14.78 -8.59 -22.10
CA ALA A 121 14.97 -7.25 -21.54
C ALA A 121 13.67 -6.43 -21.56
N VAL A 122 12.89 -6.50 -22.63
CA VAL A 122 11.56 -5.83 -22.72
C VAL A 122 10.60 -6.43 -21.70
N LEU A 123 10.50 -7.76 -21.62
CA LEU A 123 9.64 -8.43 -20.63
C LEU A 123 10.05 -8.06 -19.20
N LEU A 124 11.33 -8.10 -18.88
CA LEU A 124 11.83 -7.74 -17.55
C LEU A 124 11.58 -6.24 -17.24
N GLY A 125 11.72 -5.37 -18.25
CA GLY A 125 11.44 -3.94 -18.15
C GLY A 125 9.96 -3.64 -17.85
N LEU A 126 9.03 -4.47 -18.30
CA LEU A 126 7.59 -4.34 -17.99
C LEU A 126 7.20 -5.02 -16.68
N LEU A 127 7.77 -6.20 -16.39
CA LEU A 127 7.44 -6.97 -15.19
C LEU A 127 7.96 -6.32 -13.90
N LEU A 128 9.21 -5.82 -13.89
CA LEU A 128 9.81 -5.29 -12.65
C LEU A 128 9.03 -4.11 -12.04
N PRO A 129 8.59 -3.09 -12.80
CA PRO A 129 7.78 -1.99 -12.25
C PRO A 129 6.44 -2.48 -11.72
N SER A 130 5.77 -3.39 -12.44
CA SER A 130 4.49 -3.96 -12.01
C SER A 130 4.62 -4.73 -10.69
N LEU A 131 5.66 -5.55 -10.54
CA LEU A 131 5.92 -6.26 -9.29
C LEU A 131 6.30 -5.30 -8.15
N SER A 132 7.00 -4.21 -8.45
CA SER A 132 7.34 -3.19 -7.46
C SER A 132 6.08 -2.50 -6.92
N GLU A 133 5.20 -2.08 -7.82
CA GLU A 133 3.94 -1.41 -7.47
C GLU A 133 3.00 -2.36 -6.70
N GLY A 134 2.88 -3.60 -7.17
CA GLY A 134 2.08 -4.62 -6.48
C GLY A 134 2.57 -4.90 -5.05
N ARG A 135 3.89 -4.91 -4.81
CA ARG A 135 4.45 -5.04 -3.45
C ARG A 135 4.18 -3.82 -2.59
N PHE A 136 4.27 -2.62 -3.15
CA PHE A 136 3.97 -1.39 -2.43
C PHE A 136 2.51 -1.38 -1.97
N GLU A 137 1.59 -1.65 -2.90
CA GLU A 137 0.15 -1.74 -2.63
C GLU A 137 -0.18 -2.81 -1.59
N ALA A 138 0.42 -4.00 -1.70
CA ALA A 138 0.24 -5.06 -0.72
C ALA A 138 0.71 -4.65 0.69
N ARG A 139 1.88 -4.02 0.81
CA ARG A 139 2.39 -3.54 2.11
C ARG A 139 1.56 -2.39 2.67
N ARG A 140 1.02 -1.52 1.81
CA ARG A 140 0.07 -0.46 2.20
C ARG A 140 -1.20 -1.07 2.78
N MET A 141 -1.84 -2.00 2.06
CA MET A 141 -3.05 -2.67 2.53
C MET A 141 -2.83 -3.45 3.83
N ALA A 142 -1.70 -4.16 3.96
CA ALA A 142 -1.35 -4.87 5.19
C ALA A 142 -1.19 -3.91 6.38
N CYS A 143 -0.55 -2.74 6.18
CA CYS A 143 -0.44 -1.73 7.23
C CYS A 143 -1.80 -1.15 7.62
N GLN A 144 -2.68 -0.91 6.64
CA GLN A 144 -4.05 -0.45 6.90
C GLN A 144 -4.84 -1.46 7.72
N ASP A 145 -4.68 -2.76 7.43
CA ASP A 145 -5.33 -3.81 8.19
C ASP A 145 -4.84 -3.85 9.65
N GLN A 146 -3.52 -3.72 9.87
CA GLN A 146 -2.97 -3.61 11.23
C GLN A 146 -3.54 -2.41 12.00
N LEU A 147 -3.69 -1.24 11.36
CA LEU A 147 -4.37 -0.09 11.97
C LEU A 147 -5.85 -0.36 12.28
N ARG A 148 -6.57 -1.10 11.43
CA ARG A 148 -7.97 -1.51 11.74
C ARG A 148 -8.03 -2.45 12.93
N GLN A 149 -7.08 -3.37 13.06
CA GLN A 149 -6.96 -4.24 14.23
C GLN A 149 -6.68 -3.42 15.50
N PHE A 150 -5.79 -2.43 15.45
CA PHE A 150 -5.59 -1.48 16.55
C PHE A 150 -6.86 -0.69 16.86
N GLY A 151 -7.58 -0.18 15.87
CA GLY A 151 -8.85 0.51 16.06
C GLY A 151 -9.89 -0.36 16.79
N THR A 152 -9.95 -1.65 16.47
CA THR A 152 -10.80 -2.61 17.16
C THR A 152 -10.37 -2.80 18.62
N ALA A 153 -9.07 -2.99 18.87
CA ALA A 153 -8.53 -3.13 20.22
C ALA A 153 -8.75 -1.87 21.08
N LEU A 154 -8.54 -0.68 20.51
CA LEU A 154 -8.77 0.61 21.17
C LEU A 154 -10.26 0.80 21.49
N THR A 155 -11.16 0.45 20.58
CA THR A 155 -12.60 0.51 20.83
C THR A 155 -12.99 -0.44 21.97
N GLN A 156 -12.45 -1.67 21.99
CA GLN A 156 -12.68 -2.61 23.09
C GLN A 156 -12.13 -2.09 24.42
N PHE A 157 -10.99 -1.39 24.41
CA PHE A 157 -10.43 -0.75 25.59
C PHE A 157 -11.36 0.35 26.11
N VAL A 158 -11.79 1.25 25.23
CA VAL A 158 -12.73 2.34 25.53
C VAL A 158 -14.04 1.83 26.12
N LEU A 159 -14.59 0.72 25.58
CA LEU A 159 -15.83 0.12 26.08
C LEU A 159 -15.69 -0.47 27.49
N ARG A 160 -14.47 -0.81 27.93
CA ARG A 160 -14.19 -1.29 29.29
C ARG A 160 -13.89 -0.16 30.26
N ASP A 161 -13.53 1.02 29.75
CA ASP A 161 -13.24 2.20 30.55
C ASP A 161 -14.52 2.93 30.95
N GLU A 162 -14.69 3.24 32.23
CA GLU A 162 -15.89 3.90 32.75
C GLU A 162 -16.12 5.30 32.17
N GLN A 163 -15.06 5.95 31.69
CA GLN A 163 -15.10 7.31 31.16
C GLN A 163 -15.05 7.36 29.64
N SER A 164 -15.03 6.19 28.99
CA SER A 164 -14.88 6.02 27.54
C SER A 164 -13.65 6.76 27.01
N ARG A 165 -12.51 6.63 27.71
CA ARG A 165 -11.26 7.28 27.30
C ARG A 165 -10.32 6.30 26.60
N LEU A 166 -9.54 6.86 25.68
CA LEU A 166 -8.43 6.14 25.04
C LEU A 166 -7.30 5.87 26.05
N PRO A 167 -6.45 4.84 25.81
CA PRO A 167 -5.26 4.59 26.62
C PRO A 167 -4.46 5.86 26.88
N ALA A 168 -4.27 6.20 28.15
CA ALA A 168 -3.73 7.49 28.53
C ALA A 168 -2.21 7.54 28.43
N VAL A 169 -1.72 8.60 27.80
CA VAL A 169 -0.32 9.04 27.92
C VAL A 169 -0.20 9.86 29.21
N ALA A 170 0.70 9.48 30.10
CA ALA A 170 0.89 10.23 31.34
C ALA A 170 1.52 11.60 31.07
N LYS A 171 1.20 12.60 31.91
CA LYS A 171 1.80 13.94 31.79
C LYS A 171 3.31 13.92 32.06
N GLU A 172 3.72 13.09 33.01
CA GLU A 172 5.08 12.92 33.50
C GLU A 172 5.31 11.49 34.01
N GLY A 173 6.57 11.14 34.27
CA GLY A 173 6.98 9.81 34.72
C GLY A 173 7.28 8.84 33.56
N PRO A 174 7.51 7.56 33.87
CA PRO A 174 7.96 6.56 32.91
C PRO A 174 6.92 6.20 31.83
N GLU A 175 5.66 6.52 32.08
CA GLU A 175 4.54 6.33 31.18
C GLU A 175 4.24 7.52 30.26
N ALA A 176 5.03 8.60 30.36
CA ALA A 176 4.83 9.79 29.57
C ALA A 176 5.48 9.67 28.18
N PHE A 177 4.96 8.75 27.35
CA PHE A 177 5.38 8.53 25.96
C PHE A 177 4.23 7.98 25.11
N ALA A 178 4.16 8.33 23.83
CA ALA A 178 3.05 7.94 22.95
C ALA A 178 2.87 6.41 22.85
N GLY A 179 3.97 5.66 22.81
CA GLY A 179 3.97 4.20 22.67
C GLY A 179 3.37 3.43 23.86
N VAL A 180 3.01 4.11 24.94
CA VAL A 180 2.40 3.49 26.12
C VAL A 180 1.05 2.84 25.81
N TYR A 181 0.40 3.23 24.72
CA TYR A 181 -0.83 2.56 24.24
C TYR A 181 -0.62 1.05 24.09
N ALA A 182 0.54 0.62 23.59
CA ALA A 182 0.84 -0.79 23.37
C ALA A 182 0.96 -1.55 24.70
N VAL A 183 1.61 -0.92 25.68
CA VAL A 183 1.73 -1.43 27.06
C VAL A 183 0.36 -1.56 27.70
N ARG A 184 -0.48 -0.51 27.63
CA ARG A 184 -1.81 -0.50 28.23
C ARG A 184 -2.76 -1.51 27.59
N LEU A 185 -2.71 -1.67 26.27
CA LEU A 185 -3.48 -2.69 25.57
C LEU A 185 -2.98 -4.10 25.93
N ASN A 186 -1.67 -4.29 26.08
CA ASN A 186 -1.09 -5.57 26.49
C ASN A 186 -1.51 -5.96 27.90
N ASP A 187 -1.41 -5.04 28.86
CA ASP A 187 -1.86 -5.24 30.24
C ASP A 187 -3.36 -5.54 30.33
N ALA A 188 -4.17 -4.98 29.41
CA ALA A 188 -5.59 -5.26 29.31
C ALA A 188 -5.95 -6.58 28.59
N GLY A 189 -4.94 -7.31 28.08
CA GLY A 189 -5.14 -8.51 27.25
C GLY A 189 -5.84 -8.21 25.92
N LEU A 190 -5.71 -6.98 25.42
CA LEU A 190 -6.33 -6.47 24.20
C LEU A 190 -5.33 -6.20 23.09
N PHE A 191 -4.02 -6.30 23.37
CA PHE A 191 -3.02 -6.14 22.33
C PHE A 191 -3.21 -7.24 21.29
N PRO A 192 -3.19 -6.90 19.98
CA PRO A 192 -3.11 -7.90 18.93
C PRO A 192 -1.86 -8.78 19.06
N GLU A 193 -1.57 -9.61 18.06
CA GLU A 193 -0.29 -10.31 18.04
C GLU A 193 0.88 -9.30 18.10
N SER A 194 1.95 -9.61 18.86
CA SER A 194 3.04 -8.66 19.14
C SER A 194 3.78 -8.20 17.88
N ALA A 195 3.69 -8.96 16.78
CA ALA A 195 4.22 -8.59 15.46
C ALA A 195 3.47 -7.42 14.79
N THR A 196 2.22 -7.18 15.19
CA THR A 196 1.32 -6.15 14.62
C THR A 196 1.84 -4.73 14.84
N ARG A 197 2.77 -4.51 15.77
CA ARG A 197 3.37 -3.19 16.02
C ARG A 197 4.39 -2.75 14.96
N TRP A 198 4.78 -3.64 14.05
CA TRP A 198 5.76 -3.35 13.01
C TRP A 198 5.09 -3.19 11.65
N CYS A 199 5.10 -1.96 11.14
CA CYS A 199 4.62 -1.63 9.80
C CYS A 199 5.36 -2.48 8.73
N PRO A 200 4.66 -3.21 7.83
CA PRO A 200 5.27 -4.06 6.79
C PRO A 200 6.07 -3.28 5.73
N SER A 201 5.86 -1.96 5.66
CA SER A 201 6.59 -1.07 4.75
C SER A 201 7.91 -0.57 5.32
N VAL A 202 8.20 -0.88 6.58
CA VAL A 202 9.41 -0.47 7.29
C VAL A 202 10.10 -1.72 7.82
N GLN A 203 11.41 -1.77 7.70
CA GLN A 203 12.18 -2.87 8.27
C GLN A 203 12.07 -2.82 9.81
N PRO A 204 11.68 -3.91 10.49
CA PRO A 204 11.71 -3.96 11.94
C PRO A 204 13.15 -3.81 12.45
N PRO A 205 13.34 -3.33 13.69
CA PRO A 205 14.68 -3.25 14.27
C PRO A 205 15.36 -4.62 14.24
N SER A 206 16.68 -4.66 14.10
CA SER A 206 17.42 -5.93 14.26
C SER A 206 17.54 -6.29 15.74
N GLU A 207 17.82 -7.56 16.05
CA GLU A 207 18.11 -7.97 17.43
C GLU A 207 19.31 -7.20 18.00
N ASP A 208 20.30 -6.85 17.17
CA ASP A 208 21.46 -6.05 17.59
C ASP A 208 21.10 -4.61 18.02
N GLU A 209 19.96 -4.08 17.55
CA GLU A 209 19.45 -2.76 17.96
C GLU A 209 18.71 -2.80 19.31
N LEU A 210 18.26 -3.98 19.73
CA LEU A 210 17.54 -4.24 20.97
C LEU A 210 18.50 -4.86 21.98
N GLN A 211 19.19 -4.01 22.73
CA GLN A 211 20.26 -4.44 23.65
C GLN A 211 19.74 -4.94 25.00
N LEU A 212 18.61 -4.38 25.46
CA LEU A 212 18.03 -4.65 26.78
C LEU A 212 16.60 -5.20 26.71
N THR A 213 16.09 -5.44 25.50
CA THR A 213 14.68 -5.78 25.25
C THR A 213 14.54 -6.84 24.15
N THR A 214 13.40 -7.55 24.10
CA THR A 214 13.15 -8.61 23.11
C THR A 214 12.15 -8.12 22.04
N LEU A 215 12.45 -8.33 20.76
CA LEU A 215 11.62 -7.85 19.64
C LEU A 215 10.19 -8.40 19.65
N GLY A 216 9.95 -9.55 20.28
CA GLY A 216 8.63 -10.17 20.36
C GLY A 216 7.81 -9.85 21.61
N GLU A 217 8.41 -9.20 22.61
CA GLU A 217 7.82 -9.04 23.94
C GLU A 217 7.51 -7.57 24.22
N LEU A 218 6.32 -7.31 24.74
CA LEU A 218 5.90 -5.98 25.17
C LEU A 218 6.10 -5.85 26.68
N PRO A 219 6.64 -4.72 27.17
CA PRO A 219 6.75 -4.52 28.60
C PRO A 219 5.37 -4.35 29.25
N THR A 220 5.32 -4.61 30.55
CA THR A 220 4.17 -4.25 31.39
C THR A 220 4.33 -2.84 31.97
N ALA A 221 3.23 -2.22 32.44
CA ALA A 221 3.33 -0.93 33.11
C ALA A 221 4.22 -0.97 34.36
N ASP A 222 4.22 -2.07 35.11
CA ASP A 222 5.07 -2.23 36.31
C ASP A 222 6.56 -2.24 35.95
N GLU A 223 6.93 -2.89 34.84
CA GLU A 223 8.31 -2.92 34.35
C GLU A 223 8.84 -1.53 34.01
N LEU A 224 8.00 -0.66 33.43
CA LEU A 224 8.38 0.72 33.12
C LEU A 224 8.79 1.51 34.39
N HIS A 225 8.14 1.25 35.52
CA HIS A 225 8.42 1.95 36.77
C HIS A 225 9.74 1.50 37.41
N VAL A 226 10.09 0.23 37.29
CA VAL A 226 11.28 -0.36 37.91
C VAL A 226 12.51 -0.39 36.99
N ALA A 227 12.33 -0.30 35.67
CA ALA A 227 13.41 -0.32 34.67
C ALA A 227 14.52 0.69 34.95
N SER A 228 15.78 0.42 34.61
CA SER A 228 16.84 1.46 34.69
C SER A 228 16.56 2.63 33.73
N ILE A 229 17.27 3.76 33.85
CA ILE A 229 17.06 4.90 32.93
C ILE A 229 17.33 4.50 31.47
N ASP A 230 18.37 3.71 31.24
CA ASP A 230 18.74 3.27 29.88
C ASP A 230 17.75 2.23 29.34
N GLN A 231 17.31 1.29 30.19
CA GLN A 231 16.28 0.32 29.82
C GLN A 231 14.94 1.01 29.54
N LEU A 232 14.53 1.98 30.37
CA LEU A 232 13.31 2.75 30.14
C LEU A 232 13.35 3.48 28.80
N ARG A 233 14.48 4.10 28.45
CA ARG A 233 14.65 4.78 27.16
C ARG A 233 14.47 3.82 25.99
N GLU A 234 14.99 2.60 26.10
CA GLU A 234 14.84 1.57 25.08
C GLU A 234 13.39 1.07 24.98
N LEU A 235 12.75 0.77 26.10
CA LEU A 235 11.34 0.39 26.16
C LEU A 235 10.45 1.46 25.53
N GLN A 236 10.63 2.73 25.89
CA GLN A 236 9.88 3.85 25.32
C GLN A 236 10.12 4.00 23.81
N ARG A 237 11.32 3.66 23.33
CA ARG A 237 11.65 3.72 21.90
C ARG A 237 10.89 2.70 21.07
N PHE A 238 10.68 1.50 21.59
CA PHE A 238 10.22 0.37 20.78
C PHE A 238 8.85 -0.20 21.17
N ALA A 239 8.28 0.16 22.32
CA ALA A 239 7.01 -0.39 22.78
C ALA A 239 5.85 -0.14 21.78
N GLY A 240 5.72 1.08 21.25
CA GLY A 240 4.71 1.42 20.24
C GLY A 240 5.05 1.02 18.81
N GLY A 241 6.23 0.43 18.57
CA GLY A 241 6.67 0.00 17.26
C GLY A 241 6.76 1.13 16.22
N HIS A 242 6.25 0.87 15.00
CA HIS A 242 6.25 1.80 13.87
C HIS A 242 4.98 2.63 13.75
N TYR A 243 4.19 2.73 14.83
CA TYR A 243 2.96 3.51 14.85
C TYR A 243 3.08 4.74 15.75
N ALA A 244 2.48 5.82 15.30
CA ALA A 244 2.33 7.05 16.06
C ALA A 244 0.95 7.06 16.71
N TYR A 245 0.87 7.54 17.95
CA TYR A 245 -0.36 7.53 18.74
C TYR A 245 -0.64 8.91 19.33
N THR A 246 -1.91 9.19 19.65
CA THR A 246 -2.32 10.46 20.25
C THR A 246 -1.57 10.76 21.54
N LEU A 247 -1.02 11.98 21.63
CA LEU A 247 -0.32 12.47 22.80
C LEU A 247 -1.26 12.91 23.93
N GLY A 248 -2.57 12.83 23.72
CA GLY A 248 -3.56 13.41 24.62
C GLY A 248 -3.96 14.82 24.22
N VAL A 249 -4.91 15.38 24.96
CA VAL A 249 -5.49 16.71 24.72
C VAL A 249 -5.54 17.52 26.01
N VAL A 250 -5.56 18.84 25.87
CA VAL A 250 -5.80 19.77 26.97
C VAL A 250 -7.27 20.17 26.99
N ASP A 251 -8.00 19.70 28.01
CA ASP A 251 -9.36 20.14 28.31
C ASP A 251 -9.31 21.30 29.32
N GLY A 252 -9.41 22.53 28.81
CA GLY A 252 -9.28 23.75 29.59
C GLY A 252 -7.88 23.94 30.20
N LYS A 253 -7.69 23.46 31.43
CA LYS A 253 -6.39 23.50 32.14
C LYS A 253 -5.85 22.11 32.48
N GLN A 254 -6.60 21.06 32.16
CA GLN A 254 -6.25 19.69 32.52
C GLN A 254 -5.81 18.94 31.27
N PHE A 255 -4.64 18.31 31.36
CA PHE A 255 -4.18 17.38 30.35
C PHE A 255 -4.74 15.99 30.65
N GLY A 256 -5.19 15.28 29.63
CA GLY A 256 -5.63 13.90 29.75
C GLY A 256 -5.79 13.21 28.41
N SER A 257 -6.17 11.94 28.44
CA SER A 257 -6.54 11.24 27.21
C SER A 257 -7.85 11.78 26.65
N PRO A 258 -7.96 11.89 25.31
CA PRO A 258 -9.22 12.25 24.67
C PRO A 258 -10.32 11.25 25.05
N ARG A 259 -11.53 11.77 25.19
CA ARG A 259 -12.74 10.95 25.27
C ARG A 259 -13.05 10.43 23.87
N PHE A 260 -13.50 9.19 23.81
CA PHE A 260 -13.92 8.57 22.57
C PHE A 260 -15.32 9.06 22.20
N GLU A 261 -15.41 9.86 21.13
CA GLU A 261 -16.65 10.50 20.68
C GLU A 261 -17.06 10.14 19.25
N SER A 262 -16.33 9.21 18.61
CA SER A 262 -16.58 8.75 17.23
C SER A 262 -16.51 9.89 16.19
N ARG A 263 -15.59 10.84 16.35
CA ARG A 263 -15.40 11.97 15.44
C ARG A 263 -14.64 11.52 14.19
N SER A 264 -15.16 11.87 13.02
CA SER A 264 -14.55 11.50 11.73
C SER A 264 -13.24 12.24 11.41
N SER A 265 -12.98 13.36 12.10
CA SER A 265 -11.79 14.20 11.91
C SER A 265 -10.69 13.94 12.94
N PHE A 266 -10.99 13.29 14.06
CA PHE A 266 -10.02 13.12 15.13
C PHE A 266 -9.12 11.92 14.87
N ALA A 267 -7.85 12.17 14.58
CA ALA A 267 -6.87 11.11 14.36
C ALA A 267 -6.42 10.49 15.69
N ILE A 268 -6.39 9.15 15.76
CA ILE A 268 -5.96 8.40 16.97
C ILE A 268 -4.58 7.78 16.78
N MET A 269 -4.32 7.24 15.59
CA MET A 269 -3.08 6.52 15.29
C MET A 269 -2.70 6.73 13.83
N SER A 270 -1.41 6.67 13.53
CA SER A 270 -0.91 6.69 12.14
C SER A 270 0.35 5.86 12.00
N ASP A 271 0.82 5.67 10.77
CA ASP A 271 2.21 5.27 10.56
C ASP A 271 3.13 6.33 11.20
N ALA A 272 4.14 5.89 11.94
CA ALA A 272 5.11 6.78 12.55
C ALA A 272 6.19 7.21 11.55
N PRO A 273 6.66 8.46 11.63
CA PRO A 273 7.94 8.79 11.01
C PRO A 273 9.07 7.96 11.61
N THR A 274 9.93 7.39 10.75
CA THR A 274 10.94 6.40 11.16
C THR A 274 12.16 7.02 11.84
N ASN A 275 12.38 8.32 11.71
CA ASN A 275 13.53 8.99 12.29
C ASN A 275 13.14 10.29 13.00
N ARG A 276 14.00 10.74 13.93
CA ARG A 276 13.75 11.94 14.76
C ARG A 276 13.35 13.14 13.91
N PHE A 277 12.31 13.85 14.34
CA PHE A 277 12.08 15.24 13.94
C PHE A 277 13.38 16.02 14.22
N VAL A 278 14.01 16.59 13.20
CA VAL A 278 15.23 17.39 13.36
C VAL A 278 14.81 18.83 13.65
N GLY A 279 14.99 19.28 14.89
CA GLY A 279 14.64 20.64 15.31
C GLY A 279 13.13 20.90 15.36
N TYR A 280 12.71 22.11 15.00
CA TYR A 280 11.30 22.52 14.91
C TYR A 280 10.64 22.12 13.58
N GLN A 281 11.33 21.40 12.70
CA GLN A 281 10.78 21.02 11.41
C GLN A 281 9.91 19.76 11.54
N ALA A 282 8.65 19.92 11.16
CA ALA A 282 7.62 18.88 11.15
C ALA A 282 7.84 17.79 10.09
N THR A 283 8.80 17.99 9.19
CA THR A 283 9.10 17.04 8.10
C THR A 283 10.08 15.98 8.60
N PRO A 284 9.66 14.71 8.73
CA PRO A 284 10.56 13.63 9.11
C PRO A 284 11.52 13.28 7.97
N ASN A 285 12.75 12.88 8.33
CA ASN A 285 13.78 12.50 7.35
C ASN A 285 13.47 11.20 6.59
N SER A 286 12.64 10.34 7.17
CA SER A 286 12.17 9.12 6.53
C SER A 286 10.77 8.78 7.02
N ILE A 287 9.95 8.32 6.09
CA ILE A 287 8.59 7.84 6.33
C ILE A 287 8.50 6.46 5.70
N GLY A 288 7.65 5.59 6.25
CA GLY A 288 7.29 4.35 5.59
C GLY A 288 6.70 4.58 4.18
N HIS A 289 6.28 3.49 3.54
CA HIS A 289 5.57 3.56 2.27
C HIS A 289 6.35 4.31 1.17
N SER A 290 7.66 4.07 1.07
CA SER A 290 8.55 4.70 0.08
C SER A 290 8.52 6.23 0.08
N GLY A 291 8.06 6.85 1.17
CA GLY A 291 7.88 8.30 1.27
C GLY A 291 6.68 8.83 0.48
N TYR A 292 5.70 8.02 0.10
CA TYR A 292 4.51 8.50 -0.61
C TYR A 292 3.45 9.08 0.32
N GLY A 293 3.35 8.57 1.55
CA GLY A 293 2.29 8.96 2.46
C GLY A 293 2.24 8.12 3.73
N ILE A 294 1.17 8.30 4.48
CA ILE A 294 0.91 7.63 5.75
C ILE A 294 -0.52 7.15 5.83
N ASN A 295 -0.75 6.03 6.48
CA ASN A 295 -2.07 5.61 6.91
C ASN A 295 -2.41 6.29 8.24
N VAL A 296 -3.64 6.77 8.34
CA VAL A 296 -4.17 7.42 9.53
C VAL A 296 -5.48 6.72 9.92
N LEU A 297 -5.55 6.29 11.17
CA LEU A 297 -6.74 5.77 11.83
C LEU A 297 -7.46 6.93 12.54
N TYR A 298 -8.73 7.12 12.20
CA TYR A 298 -9.63 8.07 12.83
C TYR A 298 -10.50 7.41 13.90
N GLU A 299 -11.09 8.23 14.77
CA GLU A 299 -11.94 7.80 15.87
C GLU A 299 -13.25 7.14 15.43
N ASP A 300 -13.72 7.40 14.22
CA ASP A 300 -14.83 6.66 13.59
C ASP A 300 -14.45 5.24 13.11
N GLY A 301 -13.17 4.84 13.27
CA GLY A 301 -12.65 3.54 12.85
C GLY A 301 -12.17 3.50 11.39
N ARG A 302 -12.31 4.61 10.64
CA ARG A 302 -11.80 4.69 9.28
C ARG A 302 -10.28 4.74 9.27
N VAL A 303 -9.67 3.93 8.41
CA VAL A 303 -8.25 4.04 8.07
C VAL A 303 -8.13 4.62 6.66
N GLN A 304 -7.38 5.70 6.52
CA GLN A 304 -7.18 6.38 5.24
C GLN A 304 -5.69 6.61 4.97
N PHE A 305 -5.26 6.36 3.74
CA PHE A 305 -3.93 6.77 3.28
C PHE A 305 -3.94 8.23 2.85
N ILE A 306 -3.02 9.03 3.38
CA ILE A 306 -2.84 10.44 3.08
C ILE A 306 -1.46 10.62 2.44
N SER A 307 -1.41 11.22 1.26
CA SER A 307 -0.13 11.52 0.61
C SER A 307 0.62 12.61 1.36
N LEU A 308 1.95 12.58 1.34
CA LEU A 308 2.75 13.63 1.99
C LEU A 308 2.47 15.02 1.42
N SER A 309 2.22 15.11 0.12
CA SER A 309 1.84 16.36 -0.55
C SER A 309 0.53 16.95 -0.04
N SER A 310 -0.36 16.12 0.54
CA SER A 310 -1.64 16.56 1.08
C SER A 310 -1.57 16.89 2.57
N LEU A 311 -0.51 16.48 3.29
CA LEU A 311 -0.39 16.72 4.74
C LEU A 311 -0.36 18.22 5.09
N GLU A 312 0.19 19.07 4.21
CA GLU A 312 0.24 20.51 4.44
C GLU A 312 -1.10 21.22 4.14
N SER A 313 -2.00 20.58 3.39
CA SER A 313 -3.26 21.18 2.96
C SER A 313 -4.48 20.69 3.72
N ILE A 314 -4.35 19.62 4.51
CA ILE A 314 -5.41 19.17 5.41
C ILE A 314 -5.58 20.14 6.59
N PRO A 315 -6.83 20.43 7.01
CA PRO A 315 -7.09 21.39 8.08
C PRO A 315 -6.47 21.01 9.43
N ASP A 316 -6.40 19.72 9.73
CA ASP A 316 -5.86 19.17 10.97
C ASP A 316 -4.69 18.25 10.63
N HIS A 317 -3.48 18.64 11.05
CA HIS A 317 -2.26 17.96 10.67
C HIS A 317 -1.97 16.81 11.65
N PRO A 318 -1.91 15.54 11.23
CA PRO A 318 -1.85 14.38 12.12
C PRO A 318 -0.73 14.42 13.17
N TRP A 319 0.43 15.02 12.85
CA TRP A 319 1.58 15.08 13.78
C TRP A 319 1.78 16.41 14.51
N LEU A 320 0.98 17.43 14.20
CA LEU A 320 1.17 18.76 14.75
C LEU A 320 -0.13 19.19 15.39
N ASN A 321 -0.05 19.60 16.66
CA ASN A 321 -1.17 20.26 17.28
C ASN A 321 -1.47 21.60 16.57
N HIS A 322 -2.58 22.26 16.93
CA HIS A 322 -2.97 23.55 16.33
C HIS A 322 -1.95 24.69 16.52
N ASN A 323 -0.94 24.54 17.38
CA ASN A 323 0.19 25.46 17.51
C ASN A 323 1.37 25.13 16.57
N GLY A 324 1.26 24.10 15.74
CA GLY A 324 2.32 23.62 14.86
C GLY A 324 3.42 22.86 15.58
N GLN A 325 3.12 22.22 16.72
CA GLN A 325 4.09 21.54 17.57
C GLN A 325 3.79 20.05 17.67
N VAL A 326 4.84 19.21 17.72
CA VAL A 326 4.73 17.78 18.04
C VAL A 326 4.59 17.61 19.55
N GLU A 327 3.49 18.10 20.10
CA GLU A 327 3.07 18.04 21.51
C GLU A 327 1.59 17.69 21.58
N ALA A 328 1.07 17.44 22.78
CA ALA A 328 -0.35 17.20 23.01
C ALA A 328 -1.25 18.29 22.40
N GLY A 329 -2.47 17.91 22.03
CA GLY A 329 -3.47 18.81 21.51
C GLY A 329 -3.78 19.94 22.48
N VAL A 330 -3.91 21.17 21.99
CA VAL A 330 -4.15 22.35 22.83
C VAL A 330 -5.61 22.53 23.23
N ASN A 331 -6.51 21.75 22.61
CA ASN A 331 -7.93 21.66 22.97
C ASN A 331 -8.44 20.23 22.73
N ILE A 332 -9.69 19.96 23.10
CA ILE A 332 -10.32 18.62 23.02
C ILE A 332 -10.44 18.06 21.60
N ASP A 333 -10.43 18.91 20.59
CA ASP A 333 -10.59 18.57 19.16
C ASP A 333 -9.26 18.60 18.40
N ASP A 334 -8.15 18.84 19.09
CA ASP A 334 -6.82 18.95 18.50
C ASP A 334 -6.10 17.60 18.57
N ALA A 335 -6.11 16.87 17.46
CA ALA A 335 -5.44 15.57 17.39
C ALA A 335 -3.96 15.75 17.06
N SER A 336 -3.09 15.24 17.92
CA SER A 336 -1.64 15.25 17.68
C SER A 336 -1.04 13.89 17.97
N LEU A 337 -0.51 13.25 16.93
CA LEU A 337 0.08 11.93 16.94
C LEU A 337 1.60 12.02 16.98
N ALA A 338 2.24 11.15 17.74
CA ALA A 338 3.70 11.10 17.75
C ALA A 338 4.26 9.67 17.86
N PRO A 339 5.51 9.45 17.40
CA PRO A 339 6.20 8.17 17.52
C PRO A 339 6.31 7.70 18.97
N SER A 340 6.49 6.39 19.15
CA SER A 340 6.56 5.71 20.45
C SER A 340 7.27 6.52 21.55
N TRP A 341 8.52 6.94 21.33
CA TRP A 341 9.37 7.58 22.34
C TRP A 341 8.95 9.00 22.74
N ARG A 342 8.03 9.65 22.03
CA ARG A 342 7.75 11.08 22.21
C ARG A 342 6.87 11.31 23.44
N PRO A 343 7.29 12.14 24.42
CA PRO A 343 6.41 12.58 25.50
C PRO A 343 5.37 13.62 25.05
N PRO A 344 4.28 13.82 25.80
CA PRO A 344 3.21 14.75 25.44
C PRO A 344 3.66 16.22 25.40
N PHE A 345 4.72 16.58 26.13
CA PHE A 345 5.30 17.92 26.11
C PHE A 345 6.82 17.86 25.88
N SER A 346 7.43 18.94 25.41
CA SER A 346 8.87 19.08 25.24
C SER A 346 9.63 19.02 26.56
N THR A 347 9.04 19.56 27.63
CA THR A 347 9.60 19.55 28.98
C THR A 347 8.83 18.57 29.86
N VAL A 348 9.23 17.30 29.84
CA VAL A 348 8.63 16.25 30.67
C VAL A 348 9.69 15.58 31.52
N ARG A 349 9.41 15.47 32.82
CA ARG A 349 10.24 14.72 33.74
C ARG A 349 9.87 13.23 33.64
N GLN A 350 10.80 12.41 33.17
CA GLN A 350 10.61 10.96 33.02
C GLN A 350 10.93 10.18 34.31
N ARG A 351 11.75 10.77 35.20
CA ARG A 351 12.11 10.27 36.53
C ARG A 351 12.55 11.39 37.47
#